data_AF-A0AAU6A4L3-F1
#
_entry.id   AF-A0AAU6A4L3-F1
#
_cell.length_a   1.000
_cell.length_b   1.000
_cell.length_c   1.000
_cell.angle_alpha   90.00
_cell.angle_beta   90.00
_cell.angle_gamma   90.00
#
_symmetry.space_group_name_H-M   'P 1'
#
loop_
_entity.id
_entity.type
_entity.pdbx_description
1 polymer ?
#
loop_
_entity_poly.entity_id
_entity_poly.type
_entity_poly.pdbx_seq_one_letter_code
_entity_poly.pdbx_strand_id
1 'polypeptide(L)'
;MIHNEPRHLLVRARGERSPLYEPADPKDYEDLGAFTRNIPLDDDGLVLPADLADALRSWSLSRPSDGFPSRRHMRRYVERGLEIAQAVARQLGPAWVVRYWDERQARAKFVCWGCGRLDWALDEHGEPPHPLHIVVEGEFKWYPLRADGFGDFAPDGPVGSLHLSEELVADLYAWAKSIDTTVNLDLRDREEGKYDDEWQRRFREGRELARRVAHELGPARKVTYKGLANGGPAAMTSVTWRGDREV
;
A
#
# COMPACT_ATOMS: atom_id res chain seq x y z
N MET A 1 0.55 -7.46 22.32
CA MET A 1 0.78 -8.04 20.98
C MET A 1 2.19 -8.59 21.01
N ILE A 2 2.40 -9.85 20.62
CA ILE A 2 3.77 -10.38 20.47
C ILE A 2 4.34 -9.64 19.26
N HIS A 3 5.21 -8.66 19.48
CA HIS A 3 6.01 -8.08 18.42
C HIS A 3 6.97 -9.19 17.97
N ASN A 4 6.54 -10.04 17.03
CA ASN A 4 7.52 -10.76 16.23
C ASN A 4 8.34 -9.69 15.53
N GLU A 5 9.65 -9.73 15.73
CA GLU A 5 10.58 -8.91 14.97
C GLU A 5 10.25 -9.06 13.48
N PRO A 6 10.22 -7.96 12.71
CA PRO A 6 9.88 -8.02 11.31
C PRO A 6 10.92 -8.87 10.56
N ARG A 7 10.47 -9.61 9.55
CA ARG A 7 11.37 -10.42 8.71
C ARG A 7 12.18 -9.52 7.80
N HIS A 8 13.40 -9.90 7.46
CA HIS A 8 14.27 -9.09 6.62
C HIS A 8 14.42 -9.67 5.21
N LEU A 9 14.23 -8.82 4.20
CA LEU A 9 14.31 -9.19 2.80
C LEU A 9 15.27 -8.28 2.04
N LEU A 10 16.17 -8.86 1.25
CA LEU A 10 17.01 -8.13 0.31
C LEU A 10 16.53 -8.38 -1.13
N VAL A 11 16.19 -7.30 -1.83
CA VAL A 11 15.93 -7.28 -3.27
C VAL A 11 17.23 -6.94 -3.99
N ARG A 12 17.81 -7.93 -4.68
CA ARG A 12 19.06 -7.79 -5.43
C ARG A 12 19.05 -8.67 -6.67
N ALA A 13 19.13 -8.07 -7.84
CA ALA A 13 19.29 -8.85 -9.06
C ALA A 13 20.72 -9.39 -9.20
N ARG A 14 20.82 -10.68 -9.51
CA ARG A 14 22.10 -11.36 -9.85
C ARG A 14 22.05 -12.07 -11.21
N GLY A 15 21.02 -11.82 -12.02
CA GLY A 15 20.77 -12.60 -13.24
C GLY A 15 20.02 -13.92 -12.99
N GLU A 16 19.49 -14.11 -11.79
CA GLU A 16 18.79 -15.31 -11.35
C GLU A 16 17.27 -15.17 -11.51
N ARG A 17 16.52 -16.28 -11.49
CA ARG A 17 15.05 -16.27 -11.61
C ARG A 17 14.35 -15.52 -10.47
N SER A 18 14.89 -15.60 -9.26
CA SER A 18 14.42 -14.80 -8.12
C SER A 18 15.52 -13.87 -7.64
N PRO A 19 15.28 -12.55 -7.56
CA PRO A 19 16.20 -11.59 -6.97
C PRO A 19 15.96 -11.38 -5.46
N LEU A 20 15.27 -12.28 -4.78
CA LEU A 20 14.89 -12.14 -3.37
C LEU A 20 15.78 -13.00 -2.47
N TYR A 21 16.30 -12.41 -1.40
CA TYR A 21 17.14 -13.10 -0.43
C TYR A 21 16.75 -12.80 1.00
N GLU A 22 16.83 -13.82 1.84
CA GLU A 22 16.76 -13.74 3.30
C GLU A 22 18.14 -14.04 3.90
N PRO A 23 18.43 -13.54 5.13
CA PRO A 23 19.64 -13.91 5.83
C PRO A 23 19.59 -15.40 6.21
N ALA A 24 20.76 -16.06 6.23
CA ALA A 24 20.85 -17.46 6.62
C ALA A 24 20.38 -17.68 8.07
N ASP A 25 20.83 -16.82 8.98
CA ASP A 25 20.29 -16.63 10.33
C ASP A 25 19.45 -15.34 10.36
N PRO A 26 18.16 -15.39 10.75
CA PRO A 26 17.32 -14.21 10.92
C PRO A 26 17.92 -13.10 11.78
N LYS A 27 18.85 -13.41 12.70
CA LYS A 27 19.49 -12.44 13.59
C LYS A 27 20.64 -11.67 12.94
N ASP A 28 21.20 -12.17 11.85
CA ASP A 28 22.32 -11.55 11.14
C ASP A 28 21.84 -10.52 10.09
N TYR A 29 20.68 -9.90 10.33
CA TYR A 29 20.07 -8.99 9.38
C TYR A 29 20.87 -7.70 9.15
N GLU A 30 21.85 -7.37 9.99
CA GLU A 30 22.73 -6.21 9.77
C GLU A 30 23.83 -6.48 8.73
N ASP A 31 24.26 -7.74 8.59
CA ASP A 31 25.26 -8.14 7.62
C ASP A 31 24.62 -8.46 6.26
N LEU A 32 24.91 -7.64 5.25
CA LEU A 32 24.46 -7.90 3.88
C LEU A 32 25.04 -9.20 3.29
N GLY A 33 26.18 -9.68 3.81
CA GLY A 33 26.77 -10.96 3.46
C GLY A 33 25.94 -12.15 3.91
N ALA A 34 25.13 -12.01 4.96
CA ALA A 34 24.27 -13.07 5.47
C ALA A 34 23.09 -13.40 4.53
N PHE A 35 22.67 -12.45 3.68
CA PHE A 35 21.56 -12.57 2.72
C PHE A 35 21.92 -13.52 1.55
N THR A 36 21.85 -14.81 1.84
CA THR A 36 22.30 -15.90 0.95
C THR A 36 21.18 -16.86 0.59
N ARG A 37 20.09 -16.90 1.36
CA ARG A 37 18.96 -17.80 1.10
C ARG A 37 18.07 -17.19 0.03
N ASN A 38 18.13 -17.72 -1.19
CA ASN A 38 17.24 -17.31 -2.27
C ASN A 38 15.81 -17.74 -1.96
N ILE A 39 14.85 -16.80 -2.09
CA ILE A 39 13.44 -17.05 -1.85
C ILE A 39 12.73 -17.19 -3.20
N PRO A 40 12.01 -18.29 -3.47
CA PRO A 40 11.21 -18.41 -4.68
C PRO A 40 10.15 -17.29 -4.78
N LEU A 41 9.83 -16.87 -6.01
CA LEU A 41 8.83 -15.80 -6.22
C LEU A 41 7.39 -16.26 -5.95
N ASP A 42 7.17 -17.57 -5.90
CA ASP A 42 5.93 -18.27 -5.57
C ASP A 42 5.89 -18.75 -4.11
N ASP A 43 6.77 -18.21 -3.24
CA ASP A 43 6.75 -18.52 -1.81
C ASP A 43 5.45 -18.06 -1.15
N ASP A 44 4.72 -19.01 -0.54
CA ASP A 44 3.45 -18.79 0.15
C ASP A 44 3.55 -17.77 1.30
N GLY A 45 4.76 -17.52 1.82
CA GLY A 45 5.01 -16.53 2.86
C GLY A 45 5.10 -15.09 2.36
N LEU A 46 5.28 -14.87 1.05
CA LEU A 46 5.34 -13.53 0.45
C LEU A 46 4.02 -13.11 -0.20
N VAL A 47 3.26 -14.07 -0.76
CA VAL A 47 1.97 -13.86 -1.43
C VAL A 47 2.04 -12.67 -2.42
N LEU A 48 3.04 -12.70 -3.31
CA LEU A 48 3.25 -11.65 -4.30
C LEU A 48 2.22 -11.77 -5.44
N PRO A 49 1.64 -10.65 -5.92
CA PRO A 49 0.88 -10.62 -7.16
C PRO A 49 1.70 -11.13 -8.36
N ALA A 50 1.05 -11.81 -9.30
CA ALA A 50 1.73 -12.48 -10.42
C ALA A 50 2.49 -11.50 -11.32
N ASP A 51 1.93 -10.32 -11.56
CA ASP A 51 2.54 -9.23 -12.30
C ASP A 51 3.80 -8.68 -11.60
N LEU A 52 3.79 -8.57 -10.26
CA LEU A 52 4.95 -8.18 -9.47
C LEU A 52 6.04 -9.25 -9.50
N ALA A 53 5.66 -10.52 -9.39
CA ALA A 53 6.59 -11.65 -9.52
C ALA A 53 7.24 -11.69 -10.92
N ASP A 54 6.47 -11.51 -11.98
CA ASP A 54 7.00 -11.46 -13.35
C ASP A 54 7.89 -10.25 -13.59
N ALA A 55 7.55 -9.09 -13.02
CA ALA A 55 8.40 -7.89 -13.07
C ALA A 55 9.74 -8.11 -12.37
N LEU A 56 9.76 -8.73 -11.17
CA LEU A 56 10.98 -9.10 -10.44
C LEU A 56 11.86 -10.05 -11.27
N ARG A 57 11.26 -11.10 -11.83
CA ARG A 57 11.95 -12.09 -12.66
C ARG A 57 12.55 -11.44 -13.90
N SER A 58 11.74 -10.70 -14.65
CA SER A 58 12.17 -10.03 -15.89
C SER A 58 13.28 -9.01 -15.62
N TRP A 59 13.17 -8.24 -14.54
CA TRP A 59 14.20 -7.28 -14.16
C TRP A 59 15.51 -7.99 -13.80
N SER A 60 15.46 -9.03 -12.96
CA SER A 60 16.64 -9.79 -12.57
C SER A 60 17.37 -10.40 -13.75
N LEU A 61 16.63 -11.02 -14.68
CA LEU A 61 17.18 -11.64 -15.89
C LEU A 61 17.72 -10.62 -16.90
N SER A 62 17.24 -9.37 -16.87
CA SER A 62 17.73 -8.30 -17.74
C SER A 62 19.09 -7.74 -17.32
N ARG A 63 19.63 -8.15 -16.16
CA ARG A 63 20.93 -7.71 -15.66
C ARG A 63 22.05 -8.19 -16.60
N PRO A 64 22.86 -7.28 -17.16
CA PRO A 64 24.02 -7.67 -17.97
C PRO A 64 25.05 -8.46 -17.14
N SER A 65 25.54 -9.58 -17.67
CA SER A 65 26.60 -10.39 -17.03
C SER A 65 27.93 -9.65 -16.97
N ASP A 66 28.27 -8.92 -18.03
CA ASP A 66 29.56 -8.23 -18.21
C ASP A 66 29.53 -6.77 -17.75
N GLY A 67 28.53 -6.41 -16.94
CA GLY A 67 28.30 -5.04 -16.48
C GLY A 67 27.53 -4.16 -17.46
N PHE A 68 27.14 -2.97 -17.02
CA PHE A 68 26.26 -2.11 -17.79
C PHE A 68 26.98 -1.47 -18.99
N PRO A 69 26.40 -1.54 -20.21
CA PRO A 69 27.04 -1.02 -21.42
C PRO A 69 27.15 0.51 -21.42
N SER A 70 26.39 1.21 -20.59
CA SER A 70 26.58 2.64 -20.34
C SER A 70 25.94 3.08 -19.02
N ARG A 71 26.33 4.27 -18.53
CA ARG A 71 25.70 4.90 -17.37
C ARG A 71 24.19 5.13 -17.55
N ARG A 72 23.71 5.35 -18.77
CA ARG A 72 22.28 5.54 -19.06
C ARG A 72 21.52 4.23 -18.90
N HIS A 73 22.09 3.11 -19.37
CA HIS A 73 21.50 1.79 -19.18
C HIS A 73 21.45 1.42 -17.69
N MET A 74 22.54 1.63 -16.96
CA MET A 74 22.58 1.42 -15.51
C MET A 74 21.50 2.22 -14.77
N ARG A 75 21.33 3.50 -15.14
CA ARG A 75 20.35 4.37 -14.49
C ARG A 75 18.93 3.85 -14.67
N ARG A 76 18.53 3.53 -15.91
CA ARG A 76 17.20 2.98 -16.22
C ARG A 76 16.96 1.65 -15.52
N TYR A 77 17.99 0.79 -15.48
CA TYR A 77 17.93 -0.48 -14.78
C TYR A 77 17.69 -0.31 -13.28
N VAL A 78 18.39 0.64 -12.66
CA VAL A 78 18.24 0.94 -11.23
C VAL A 78 16.93 1.66 -10.91
N GLU A 79 16.46 2.56 -11.77
CA GLU A 79 15.13 3.17 -11.66
C GLU A 79 14.04 2.09 -11.67
N ARG A 80 14.11 1.15 -12.62
CA ARG A 80 13.18 0.03 -12.67
C ARG A 80 13.26 -0.89 -11.45
N GLY A 81 14.46 -1.20 -11.00
CA GLY A 81 14.68 -2.02 -9.79
C GLY A 81 14.12 -1.37 -8.53
N LEU A 82 14.23 -0.03 -8.44
CA LEU A 82 13.66 0.73 -7.34
C LEU A 82 12.13 0.69 -7.33
N GLU A 83 11.48 0.94 -8.48
CA GLU A 83 10.02 0.84 -8.60
C GLU A 83 9.50 -0.53 -8.14
N ILE A 84 10.18 -1.59 -8.55
CA ILE A 84 9.83 -2.97 -8.17
C ILE A 84 10.06 -3.20 -6.68
N ALA A 85 11.19 -2.77 -6.12
CA ALA A 85 11.47 -2.92 -4.69
C ALA A 85 10.47 -2.14 -3.80
N GLN A 86 10.04 -0.96 -4.25
CA GLN A 86 8.98 -0.18 -3.60
C GLN A 86 7.62 -0.88 -3.65
N ALA A 87 7.29 -1.57 -4.75
CA ALA A 87 6.08 -2.37 -4.84
C ALA A 87 6.13 -3.60 -3.90
N VAL A 88 7.29 -4.27 -3.81
CA VAL A 88 7.52 -5.37 -2.85
C VAL A 88 7.35 -4.90 -1.42
N ALA A 89 7.99 -3.78 -1.04
CA ALA A 89 7.87 -3.23 0.32
C ALA A 89 6.42 -2.90 0.69
N ARG A 90 5.66 -2.29 -0.23
CA ARG A 90 4.24 -1.99 -0.04
C ARG A 90 3.39 -3.24 0.14
N GLN A 91 3.59 -4.25 -0.70
CA GLN A 91 2.86 -5.52 -0.63
C GLN A 91 3.08 -6.26 0.69
N LEU A 92 4.32 -6.29 1.16
CA LEU A 92 4.71 -7.02 2.37
C LEU A 92 4.37 -6.25 3.66
N GLY A 93 4.39 -4.92 3.60
CA GLY A 93 3.99 -4.07 4.71
C GLY A 93 4.90 -4.15 5.94
N PRO A 94 4.36 -3.84 7.14
CA PRO A 94 5.16 -3.66 8.36
C PRO A 94 5.75 -4.97 8.91
N ALA A 95 5.27 -6.14 8.46
CA ALA A 95 5.79 -7.44 8.89
C ALA A 95 7.17 -7.72 8.30
N TRP A 96 7.61 -6.89 7.34
CA TRP A 96 8.86 -7.06 6.62
C TRP A 96 9.67 -5.75 6.59
N VAL A 97 10.98 -5.90 6.74
CA VAL A 97 11.98 -4.87 6.46
C VAL A 97 12.61 -5.19 5.11
N VAL A 98 12.26 -4.40 4.09
CA VAL A 98 12.77 -4.58 2.73
C VAL A 98 13.98 -3.68 2.50
N ARG A 99 15.05 -4.26 1.97
CA ARG A 99 16.22 -3.54 1.46
C ARG A 99 16.37 -3.72 -0.04
N TYR A 100 16.81 -2.67 -0.72
CA TYR A 100 17.12 -2.67 -2.15
C TYR A 100 18.62 -2.47 -2.38
N TRP A 101 19.23 -3.34 -3.19
CA TRP A 101 20.60 -3.16 -3.67
C TRP A 101 20.67 -2.14 -4.82
N ASP A 102 21.19 -0.95 -4.53
CA ASP A 102 21.39 0.11 -5.51
C ASP A 102 22.71 -0.09 -6.26
N GLU A 103 22.65 -0.62 -7.49
CA GLU A 103 23.84 -0.86 -8.33
C GLU A 103 24.63 0.42 -8.63
N ARG A 104 24.02 1.61 -8.55
CA ARG A 104 24.76 2.88 -8.77
C ARG A 104 25.72 3.19 -7.63
N GLN A 105 25.39 2.74 -6.42
CA GLN A 105 26.15 3.03 -5.20
C GLN A 105 26.80 1.78 -4.60
N ALA A 106 26.55 0.60 -5.18
CA ALA A 106 26.99 -0.70 -4.67
C ALA A 106 26.66 -0.88 -3.18
N ARG A 107 25.45 -0.48 -2.78
CA ARG A 107 25.01 -0.49 -1.38
C ARG A 107 23.52 -0.80 -1.27
N ALA A 108 23.13 -1.46 -0.18
CA ALA A 108 21.73 -1.68 0.16
C ALA A 108 21.14 -0.50 0.94
N LYS A 109 19.90 -0.15 0.65
CA LYS A 109 19.11 0.90 1.32
C LYS A 109 17.78 0.33 1.79
N PHE A 110 17.24 0.85 2.89
CA PHE A 110 15.90 0.47 3.33
C PHE A 110 14.86 1.07 2.39
N VAL A 111 13.78 0.34 2.15
CA VAL A 111 12.64 0.81 1.38
C VAL A 111 11.45 0.90 2.32
N CYS A 112 10.97 2.12 2.57
CA CYS A 112 9.80 2.32 3.42
C CYS A 112 8.56 1.69 2.77
N TRP A 113 7.87 0.80 3.49
CA TRP A 113 6.66 0.13 3.02
C TRP A 113 5.46 1.08 2.89
N GLY A 114 5.50 2.26 3.53
CA GLY A 114 4.48 3.27 3.41
C GLY A 114 4.71 4.21 2.23
N CYS A 115 5.72 5.07 2.34
CA CYS A 115 5.96 6.13 1.36
C CYS A 115 6.90 5.75 0.20
N GLY A 116 7.47 4.54 0.22
CA GLY A 116 8.41 4.06 -0.79
C GLY A 116 9.78 4.77 -0.78
N ARG A 117 10.07 5.64 0.18
CA ARG A 117 11.36 6.33 0.26
C ARG A 117 12.50 5.35 0.55
N LEU A 118 13.68 5.75 0.08
CA LEU A 118 14.92 5.06 0.36
C LEU A 118 15.58 5.71 1.56
N ASP A 119 15.67 4.97 2.64
CA ASP A 119 16.14 5.47 3.93
C ASP A 119 17.45 4.77 4.30
N TRP A 120 18.27 5.47 5.10
CA TRP A 120 19.55 4.94 5.58
C TRP A 120 19.39 4.21 6.90
N ALA A 121 18.37 4.56 7.68
CA ALA A 121 18.00 3.93 8.93
C ALA A 121 16.51 3.54 8.94
N LEU A 122 16.15 2.59 9.80
CA LEU A 122 14.79 2.03 9.87
C LEU A 122 13.80 2.98 10.59
N ASP A 123 14.32 3.85 11.45
CA ASP A 123 13.59 4.72 12.38
C ASP A 123 13.31 6.14 11.82
N GLU A 124 13.52 6.37 10.52
CA GLU A 124 13.28 7.68 9.90
C GLU A 124 11.78 8.09 9.90
N HIS A 125 10.89 7.14 10.12
CA HIS A 125 9.46 7.37 10.30
C HIS A 125 9.07 6.88 11.71
N GLY A 126 8.47 7.75 12.54
CA GLY A 126 8.11 7.45 13.94
C GLY A 126 7.16 6.24 14.12
N GLU A 127 6.66 5.99 15.34
CA GLU A 127 5.93 4.75 15.65
C GLU A 127 4.43 4.98 15.98
N PRO A 128 3.47 4.40 15.24
CA PRO A 128 3.62 3.70 13.96
C PRO A 128 3.83 4.69 12.80
N PRO A 129 4.62 4.33 11.78
CA PRO A 129 5.01 5.29 10.74
C PRO A 129 3.85 5.63 9.79
N HIS A 130 2.92 4.71 9.61
CA HIS A 130 1.79 4.81 8.68
C HIS A 130 0.56 4.05 9.20
N PRO A 131 -0.66 4.44 8.79
CA PRO A 131 -1.88 3.78 9.25
C PRO A 131 -2.01 2.35 8.72
N LEU A 132 -2.25 1.40 9.63
CA LEU A 132 -2.48 -0.02 9.31
C LEU A 132 -3.94 -0.36 9.12
N HIS A 133 -4.84 0.41 9.74
CA HIS A 133 -6.27 0.26 9.61
C HIS A 133 -6.85 1.58 9.10
N ILE A 134 -7.27 1.55 7.83
CA ILE A 134 -7.96 2.65 7.17
C ILE A 134 -9.47 2.43 7.28
N VAL A 135 -10.19 3.47 7.61
CA VAL A 135 -11.65 3.52 7.60
C VAL A 135 -12.09 4.40 6.45
N VAL A 136 -12.99 3.88 5.62
CA VAL A 136 -13.72 4.64 4.61
C VAL A 136 -15.09 4.96 5.18
N GLU A 137 -15.40 6.24 5.32
CA GLU A 137 -16.63 6.71 5.95
C GLU A 137 -17.09 8.00 5.28
N GLY A 138 -18.39 8.05 4.95
CA GLY A 138 -18.96 9.24 4.34
C GLY A 138 -19.48 10.18 5.41
N GLU A 139 -18.81 11.31 5.61
CA GLU A 139 -19.23 12.34 6.56
C GLU A 139 -19.16 13.74 5.95
N PHE A 140 -20.13 14.57 6.30
CA PHE A 140 -20.24 15.94 5.83
C PHE A 140 -19.01 16.77 6.23
N LYS A 141 -18.38 17.44 5.26
CA LYS A 141 -17.21 18.31 5.42
C LYS A 141 -15.90 17.63 5.83
N TRP A 142 -15.86 16.31 5.80
CA TRP A 142 -14.66 15.55 6.15
C TRP A 142 -14.06 14.84 4.94
N TYR A 143 -12.79 14.46 5.08
CA TYR A 143 -12.15 13.59 4.09
C TYR A 143 -12.73 12.17 4.18
N PRO A 144 -12.73 11.42 3.06
CA PRO A 144 -13.34 10.10 3.01
C PRO A 144 -12.57 9.01 3.79
N LEU A 145 -11.34 9.30 4.25
CA LEU A 145 -10.45 8.32 4.87
C LEU A 145 -10.06 8.74 6.30
N ARG A 146 -10.04 7.75 7.19
CA ARG A 146 -9.68 7.92 8.61
C ARG A 146 -8.78 6.80 9.09
N ALA A 147 -7.96 7.07 10.10
CA ALA A 147 -7.25 6.04 10.83
C ALA A 147 -6.99 6.45 12.28
N ASP A 148 -7.02 5.45 13.17
CA ASP A 148 -6.73 5.68 14.59
C ASP A 148 -5.30 6.19 14.79
N GLY A 149 -5.14 7.24 15.59
CA GLY A 149 -3.87 7.97 15.76
C GLY A 149 -3.50 8.94 14.64
N PHE A 150 -4.22 8.96 13.51
CA PHE A 150 -3.94 9.85 12.36
C PHE A 150 -5.09 10.82 12.05
N GLY A 151 -6.32 10.53 12.49
CA GLY A 151 -7.50 11.33 12.19
C GLY A 151 -7.95 11.18 10.73
N ASP A 152 -8.63 12.21 10.22
CA ASP A 152 -9.14 12.26 8.86
C ASP A 152 -8.06 12.79 7.91
N PHE A 153 -7.87 12.14 6.76
CA PHE A 153 -6.82 12.51 5.83
C PHE A 153 -7.20 12.34 4.36
N ALA A 154 -6.54 13.13 3.53
CA ALA A 154 -6.69 13.12 2.08
C ALA A 154 -6.20 11.79 1.46
N PRO A 155 -6.90 11.22 0.45
CA PRO A 155 -6.48 10.00 -0.25
C PRO A 155 -5.08 10.06 -0.90
N ASP A 156 -4.66 11.25 -1.34
CA ASP A 156 -3.35 11.55 -1.93
C ASP A 156 -2.38 12.22 -0.95
N GLY A 157 -2.81 12.39 0.31
CA GLY A 157 -2.03 13.04 1.35
C GLY A 157 -0.86 12.20 1.85
N PRO A 158 0.21 12.85 2.37
CA PRO A 158 1.39 12.15 2.86
C PRO A 158 1.13 11.29 4.11
N VAL A 159 0.10 11.64 4.89
CA VAL A 159 -0.29 10.96 6.15
C VAL A 159 -0.55 9.47 5.92
N GLY A 160 -1.37 9.14 4.91
CA GLY A 160 -1.70 7.76 4.59
C GLY A 160 -0.58 7.05 3.81
N SER A 161 0.20 7.79 3.01
CA SER A 161 1.16 7.23 2.05
C SER A 161 0.56 6.02 1.33
N LEU A 162 -0.64 6.23 0.75
CA LEU A 162 -1.47 5.15 0.21
C LEU A 162 -1.06 4.76 -1.22
N HIS A 163 -0.51 5.71 -1.98
CA HIS A 163 -0.15 5.53 -3.39
C HIS A 163 -1.28 4.95 -4.25
N LEU A 164 -2.52 5.38 -3.98
CA LEU A 164 -3.69 4.99 -4.76
C LEU A 164 -3.58 5.54 -6.19
N SER A 165 -4.24 4.86 -7.13
CA SER A 165 -4.38 5.33 -8.50
C SER A 165 -5.07 6.71 -8.56
N GLU A 166 -4.67 7.54 -9.51
CA GLU A 166 -5.26 8.89 -9.69
C GLU A 166 -6.78 8.81 -9.90
N GLU A 167 -7.25 7.76 -10.58
CA GLU A 167 -8.67 7.47 -10.76
C GLU A 167 -9.37 7.21 -9.43
N LEU A 168 -8.83 6.32 -8.59
CA LEU A 168 -9.44 6.01 -7.29
C LEU A 168 -9.42 7.21 -6.34
N VAL A 169 -8.34 8.01 -6.37
CA VAL A 169 -8.27 9.28 -5.63
C VAL A 169 -9.38 10.23 -6.08
N ALA A 170 -9.56 10.41 -7.39
CA ALA A 170 -10.59 11.28 -7.94
C ALA A 170 -12.00 10.79 -7.55
N ASP A 171 -12.24 9.48 -7.61
CA ASP A 171 -13.53 8.88 -7.25
C ASP A 171 -13.85 9.07 -5.77
N LEU A 172 -12.86 8.90 -4.87
CA LEU A 172 -13.02 9.14 -3.43
C LEU A 172 -13.40 10.60 -3.14
N TYR A 173 -12.76 11.54 -3.83
CA TYR A 173 -13.10 12.96 -3.72
C TYR A 173 -14.49 13.29 -4.26
N ALA A 174 -14.84 12.73 -5.42
CA ALA A 174 -16.15 12.91 -6.03
C ALA A 174 -17.26 12.36 -5.11
N TRP A 175 -17.04 11.19 -4.52
CA TRP A 175 -17.95 10.58 -3.56
C TRP A 175 -18.14 11.45 -2.31
N ALA A 176 -17.05 11.89 -1.65
CA ALA A 176 -17.12 12.78 -0.49
C ALA A 176 -17.87 14.08 -0.80
N LYS A 177 -17.56 14.73 -1.94
CA LYS A 177 -18.26 15.94 -2.40
C LYS A 177 -19.75 15.69 -2.67
N SER A 178 -20.10 14.51 -3.15
CA SER A 178 -21.49 14.16 -3.42
C SER A 178 -22.30 14.00 -2.13
N ILE A 179 -21.70 13.45 -1.07
CA ILE A 179 -22.30 13.39 0.26
C ILE A 179 -22.56 14.80 0.78
N ASP A 180 -21.57 15.69 0.68
CA ASP A 180 -21.72 17.11 1.01
C ASP A 180 -22.92 17.75 0.30
N THR A 181 -23.08 17.43 -0.98
CA THR A 181 -24.17 17.97 -1.80
C THR A 181 -25.53 17.43 -1.34
N THR A 182 -25.65 16.11 -1.15
CA THR A 182 -26.91 15.48 -0.72
C THR A 182 -27.33 15.95 0.68
N VAL A 183 -26.41 16.06 1.65
CA VAL A 183 -26.74 16.64 2.97
C VAL A 183 -27.32 18.06 2.84
N ASN A 184 -26.74 18.90 1.99
CA ASN A 184 -27.25 20.26 1.80
C ASN A 184 -28.64 20.28 1.13
N LEU A 185 -28.94 19.33 0.24
CA LEU A 185 -30.25 19.18 -0.39
C LEU A 185 -31.31 18.72 0.61
N ASP A 186 -31.00 17.71 1.43
CA ASP A 186 -31.86 17.23 2.52
C ASP A 186 -32.23 18.37 3.48
N LEU A 187 -31.23 19.14 3.90
CA LEU A 187 -31.41 20.26 4.83
C LEU A 187 -32.25 21.40 4.22
N ARG A 188 -32.14 21.62 2.90
CA ARG A 188 -32.87 22.66 2.17
C ARG A 188 -34.33 22.29 1.97
N ASP A 189 -34.57 21.08 1.49
CA ASP A 189 -35.91 20.66 1.05
C ASP A 189 -36.74 20.12 2.22
N ARG A 190 -36.10 19.52 3.23
CA ARG A 190 -36.72 18.97 4.45
C ARG A 190 -37.91 18.05 4.17
N GLU A 191 -37.83 17.31 3.08
CA GLU A 191 -38.85 16.36 2.64
C GLU A 191 -38.34 14.96 2.94
N GLU A 192 -39.02 14.28 3.87
CA GLU A 192 -38.65 12.94 4.32
C GLU A 192 -38.68 11.96 3.14
N GLY A 193 -37.64 11.14 3.01
CA GLY A 193 -37.54 10.10 2.00
C GLY A 193 -37.19 10.57 0.58
N LYS A 194 -37.18 11.89 0.30
CA LYS A 194 -36.96 12.43 -1.05
C LYS A 194 -35.65 11.98 -1.69
N TYR A 195 -34.61 11.81 -0.88
CA TYR A 195 -33.25 11.50 -1.32
C TYR A 195 -32.78 10.11 -0.89
N ASP A 196 -33.68 9.23 -0.43
CA ASP A 196 -33.33 7.88 0.04
C ASP A 196 -32.61 7.05 -1.03
N ASP A 197 -33.08 7.12 -2.27
CA ASP A 197 -32.43 6.43 -3.40
C ASP A 197 -31.00 6.95 -3.65
N GLU A 198 -30.78 8.26 -3.44
CA GLU A 198 -29.45 8.85 -3.54
C GLU A 198 -28.55 8.36 -2.42
N TRP A 199 -29.05 8.33 -1.19
CA TRP A 199 -28.32 7.79 -0.05
C TRP A 199 -27.94 6.33 -0.24
N GLN A 200 -28.87 5.50 -0.75
CA GLN A 200 -28.60 4.09 -1.07
C GLN A 200 -27.58 3.92 -2.20
N ARG A 201 -27.59 4.81 -3.20
CA ARG A 201 -26.55 4.85 -4.24
C ARG A 201 -25.18 5.18 -3.62
N ARG A 202 -25.09 6.23 -2.81
CA ARG A 202 -23.83 6.63 -2.15
C ARG A 202 -23.29 5.58 -1.18
N PHE A 203 -24.17 4.86 -0.51
CA PHE A 203 -23.78 3.76 0.36
C PHE A 203 -23.10 2.63 -0.44
N ARG A 204 -23.70 2.23 -1.57
CA ARG A 204 -23.10 1.21 -2.46
C ARG A 204 -21.79 1.67 -3.08
N GLU A 205 -21.73 2.93 -3.53
CA GLU A 205 -20.49 3.53 -4.06
C GLU A 205 -19.38 3.55 -3.00
N GLY A 206 -19.69 3.96 -1.76
CA GLY A 206 -18.72 3.98 -0.66
C GLY A 206 -18.17 2.59 -0.34
N ARG A 207 -19.03 1.56 -0.35
CA ARG A 207 -18.62 0.17 -0.16
C ARG A 207 -17.66 -0.30 -1.27
N GLU A 208 -17.99 0.02 -2.52
CA GLU A 208 -17.16 -0.35 -3.67
C GLU A 208 -15.81 0.38 -3.67
N LEU A 209 -15.79 1.67 -3.30
CA LEU A 209 -14.56 2.43 -3.14
C LEU A 209 -13.68 1.83 -2.03
N ALA A 210 -14.26 1.43 -0.90
CA ALA A 210 -13.50 0.77 0.17
C ALA A 210 -12.89 -0.57 -0.28
N ARG A 211 -13.61 -1.34 -1.11
CA ARG A 211 -13.09 -2.57 -1.72
C ARG A 211 -11.92 -2.29 -2.67
N ARG A 212 -12.03 -1.27 -3.52
CA ARG A 212 -10.95 -0.83 -4.43
C ARG A 212 -9.72 -0.32 -3.66
N VAL A 213 -9.92 0.46 -2.60
CA VAL A 213 -8.84 0.89 -1.70
C VAL A 213 -8.15 -0.32 -1.07
N ALA A 214 -8.91 -1.33 -0.61
CA ALA A 214 -8.33 -2.55 -0.06
C ALA A 214 -7.50 -3.33 -1.08
N HIS A 215 -8.01 -3.46 -2.31
CA HIS A 215 -7.31 -4.09 -3.41
C HIS A 215 -5.95 -3.42 -3.68
N GLU A 216 -5.93 -2.09 -3.85
CA GLU A 216 -4.69 -1.35 -4.16
C GLU A 216 -3.71 -1.30 -2.98
N LEU A 217 -4.19 -1.29 -1.73
CA LEU A 217 -3.33 -1.33 -0.54
C LEU A 217 -2.79 -2.73 -0.21
N GLY A 218 -3.35 -3.77 -0.84
CA GLY A 218 -2.96 -5.15 -0.61
C GLY A 218 -3.26 -5.67 0.80
N PRO A 219 -2.75 -6.86 1.14
CA PRO A 219 -3.11 -7.58 2.38
C PRO A 219 -2.46 -7.00 3.64
N ALA A 220 -1.42 -6.18 3.49
CA ALA A 220 -0.67 -5.58 4.59
C ALA A 220 -1.49 -4.55 5.40
N ARG A 221 -2.53 -3.98 4.80
CA ARG A 221 -3.39 -2.99 5.45
C ARG A 221 -4.83 -3.49 5.50
N LYS A 222 -5.52 -3.10 6.56
CA LYS A 222 -6.95 -3.36 6.73
C LYS A 222 -7.73 -2.13 6.28
N VAL A 223 -8.79 -2.34 5.51
CA VAL A 223 -9.72 -1.28 5.10
C VAL A 223 -11.12 -1.63 5.58
N THR A 224 -11.78 -0.73 6.30
CA THR A 224 -13.16 -0.93 6.77
C THR A 224 -14.06 0.15 6.20
N TYR A 225 -15.13 -0.24 5.51
CA TYR A 225 -16.23 0.67 5.23
C TYR A 225 -17.14 0.75 6.47
N LYS A 226 -17.42 1.95 6.97
CA LYS A 226 -18.34 2.16 8.12
C LYS A 226 -19.73 2.68 7.73
N GLY A 227 -19.95 2.97 6.44
CA GLY A 227 -21.21 3.54 5.99
C GLY A 227 -21.15 5.06 5.88
N LEU A 228 -22.31 5.68 6.07
CA LEU A 228 -22.51 7.14 6.01
C LEU A 228 -22.97 7.62 7.38
N ALA A 229 -22.19 8.49 8.02
CA ALA A 229 -22.44 8.94 9.39
C ALA A 229 -23.82 9.63 9.56
N ASN A 230 -24.36 10.20 8.47
CA ASN A 230 -25.65 10.90 8.45
C ASN A 230 -26.73 10.22 7.59
N GLY A 231 -26.52 8.98 7.11
CA GLY A 231 -27.41 8.30 6.15
C GLY A 231 -28.59 7.53 6.75
N GLY A 232 -28.86 7.66 8.05
CA GLY A 232 -29.94 6.95 8.75
C GLY A 232 -29.57 5.56 9.31
N PRO A 233 -30.48 4.92 10.09
CA PRO A 233 -30.20 3.72 10.88
C PRO A 233 -29.93 2.44 10.07
N ALA A 234 -30.26 2.42 8.77
CA ALA A 234 -29.92 1.31 7.86
C ALA A 234 -28.58 1.51 7.13
N ALA A 235 -27.93 2.66 7.27
CA ALA A 235 -26.73 3.04 6.51
C ALA A 235 -25.40 2.77 7.22
N MET A 236 -25.43 2.09 8.38
CA MET A 236 -24.23 1.65 9.10
C MET A 236 -24.11 0.13 9.01
N THR A 237 -23.40 -0.34 8.00
CA THR A 237 -22.90 -1.71 7.94
C THR A 237 -21.39 -1.63 7.91
N SER A 238 -20.72 -2.34 8.82
CA SER A 238 -19.27 -2.45 8.78
C SER A 238 -18.88 -3.65 7.94
N VAL A 239 -18.08 -3.40 6.90
CA VAL A 239 -17.48 -4.46 6.09
C VAL A 239 -15.98 -4.17 6.03
N THR A 240 -15.18 -5.20 6.20
CA THR A 240 -13.71 -5.07 6.25
C THR A 240 -13.07 -5.93 5.17
N TRP A 241 -12.01 -5.40 4.57
CA TRP A 241 -11.15 -6.12 3.64
C TRP A 241 -9.68 -6.06 4.04
N ARG A 242 -8.92 -7.05 3.56
CA ARG A 242 -7.45 -7.06 3.46
C ARG A 242 -7.11 -7.54 2.06
N GLY A 243 -6.55 -6.67 1.21
CA GLY A 243 -6.49 -6.94 -0.23
C GLY A 243 -7.90 -7.21 -0.80
N ASP A 244 -8.02 -8.25 -1.62
CA ASP A 244 -9.29 -8.68 -2.21
C ASP A 244 -10.20 -9.50 -1.29
N ARG A 245 -9.75 -9.81 -0.07
CA ARG A 245 -10.48 -10.69 0.85
C ARG A 245 -11.30 -9.90 1.86
N GLU A 246 -12.60 -10.17 1.92
CA GLU A 246 -13.47 -9.72 3.01
C GLU A 246 -13.17 -10.53 4.29
N VAL A 247 -13.06 -9.85 5.44
CA VAL A 247 -12.62 -10.42 6.74
C VAL A 247 -13.45 -9.98 7.93
#